data_AF-A0A7S3LI89-F1
#
_entry.id   AF-A0A7S3LI89-F1
#
_cell.length_a   1.000
_cell.length_b   1.000
_cell.length_c   1.000
_cell.angle_alpha   90.00
_cell.angle_beta   90.00
_cell.angle_gamma   90.00
#
_symmetry.space_group_name_H-M   'P 1'
#
loop_
_entity.id
_entity.type
_entity.pdbx_description
1 polymer ?
#
loop_
_entity_poly.entity_id
_entity_poly.type
_entity_poly.pdbx_seq_one_letter_code
_entity_poly.pdbx_strand_id
1 'polypeptide(L)'
;QAPVSDREQPAAQDPESYVTNIALAEKMCRDGKADECMPRAAFWAPITAQRFLDLQAMSGRDDYFSSDYTDAELAERLQAAGEHPALHMLVAFSGADEYLRPGLDTVAHTKRLTAACNAKRPGTAVALHLSACNHNLSEGGEEVNVFLQHVKDVLVE
;
A
#
# COMPACT_ATOMS: atom_id res chain seq x y z
N GLN A 1 0.63 -9.02 2.39
CA GLN A 1 2.02 -8.89 1.91
C GLN A 1 2.06 -7.78 0.85
N ALA A 2 3.21 -7.14 0.66
CA ALA A 2 3.45 -5.99 -0.23
C ALA A 2 2.57 -4.75 0.06
N PRO A 3 2.70 -4.11 1.24
CA PRO A 3 2.05 -2.83 1.51
C PRO A 3 2.82 -1.69 0.82
N VAL A 4 2.86 -1.72 -0.51
CA VAL A 4 3.41 -0.68 -1.37
C VAL A 4 2.27 0.29 -1.73
N SER A 5 2.61 1.57 -1.84
CA SER A 5 1.64 2.59 -2.24
C SER A 5 1.44 2.59 -3.75
N ASP A 6 0.18 2.53 -4.17
CA ASP A 6 -0.22 2.60 -5.58
C ASP A 6 0.11 3.93 -6.25
N ARG A 7 0.31 5.00 -5.46
CA ARG A 7 0.58 6.35 -5.98
C ARG A 7 2.06 6.71 -6.08
N GLU A 8 2.91 6.12 -5.24
CA GLU A 8 4.29 6.58 -5.11
C GLU A 8 5.15 6.26 -6.32
N GLN A 9 4.98 5.07 -6.91
CA GLN A 9 5.76 4.68 -8.08
C GLN A 9 5.32 5.40 -9.35
N PRO A 10 4.02 5.51 -9.68
CA PRO A 10 3.58 6.33 -10.82
C PRO A 10 4.00 7.80 -10.69
N ALA A 11 3.87 8.38 -9.49
CA ALA A 11 4.30 9.75 -9.22
C ALA A 11 5.81 9.97 -9.38
N ALA A 12 6.62 8.94 -9.10
CA ALA A 12 8.08 9.01 -9.27
C ALA A 12 8.54 8.72 -10.71
N GLN A 13 7.84 7.84 -11.44
CA GLN A 13 8.22 7.42 -12.79
C GLN A 13 7.81 8.40 -13.89
N ASP A 14 6.58 8.92 -13.82
CA ASP A 14 6.05 9.89 -14.78
C ASP A 14 5.21 10.96 -14.06
N PRO A 15 5.88 11.94 -13.41
CA PRO A 15 5.20 12.96 -12.62
C PRO A 15 4.21 13.81 -13.43
N GLU A 16 4.52 14.09 -14.71
CA GLU A 16 3.70 14.93 -15.57
C GLU A 16 2.37 14.25 -15.92
N SER A 17 2.44 12.99 -16.36
CA SER A 17 1.25 12.17 -16.63
C SER A 17 0.44 11.94 -15.35
N TYR A 18 1.10 11.64 -14.24
CA TYR A 18 0.46 11.45 -12.95
C TYR A 18 -0.36 12.68 -12.53
N VAL A 19 0.23 13.89 -12.52
CA VAL A 19 -0.49 15.12 -12.17
C VAL A 19 -1.64 15.42 -13.14
N THR A 20 -1.41 15.20 -14.44
CA THR A 20 -2.42 15.42 -15.49
C THR A 20 -3.64 14.50 -15.30
N ASN A 21 -3.40 13.22 -15.02
CA ASN A 21 -4.47 12.23 -14.85
C ASN A 21 -5.24 12.46 -13.54
N ILE A 22 -4.58 12.86 -12.45
CA ILE A 22 -5.27 13.27 -11.22
C ILE A 22 -6.21 14.44 -11.50
N ALA A 23 -5.70 15.52 -12.13
CA ALA A 23 -6.51 16.70 -12.43
C ALA A 23 -7.71 16.38 -13.35
N LEU A 24 -7.51 15.47 -14.31
CA LEU A 24 -8.58 14.99 -15.18
C LEU A 24 -9.65 14.21 -14.40
N ALA A 25 -9.23 13.25 -13.55
CA ALA A 25 -10.14 12.45 -12.75
C ALA A 25 -10.97 13.32 -11.79
N GLU A 26 -10.31 14.27 -11.11
CA GLU A 26 -11.01 15.24 -10.26
C GLU A 26 -12.02 16.08 -11.04
N LYS A 27 -11.66 16.53 -12.25
CA LYS A 27 -12.58 17.28 -13.11
C LYS A 27 -13.78 16.43 -13.49
N MET A 28 -13.57 15.17 -13.88
CA MET A 28 -14.65 14.25 -14.21
C MET A 28 -15.59 14.05 -13.01
N CYS A 29 -15.06 13.87 -11.80
CA CYS A 29 -15.88 13.77 -10.59
C CYS A 29 -16.69 15.05 -10.34
N ARG A 30 -16.08 16.23 -10.46
CA ARG A 30 -16.79 17.54 -10.33
C ARG A 30 -17.91 17.71 -11.36
N ASP A 31 -17.72 17.18 -12.56
CA ASP A 31 -18.71 17.23 -13.65
C ASP A 31 -19.81 16.14 -13.51
N GLY A 32 -19.85 15.38 -12.41
CA GLY A 32 -20.82 14.31 -12.20
C GLY A 32 -20.52 13.03 -12.99
N LYS A 33 -19.27 12.82 -13.39
CA LYS A 33 -18.78 11.69 -14.20
C LYS A 33 -17.82 10.79 -13.44
N ALA A 34 -18.05 10.63 -12.14
CA ALA A 34 -17.23 9.83 -11.24
C ALA A 34 -17.14 8.35 -11.70
N ASP A 35 -18.25 7.80 -12.21
CA ASP A 35 -18.36 6.40 -12.66
C ASP A 35 -18.00 6.21 -14.15
N GLU A 36 -17.64 7.28 -14.86
CA GLU A 36 -17.23 7.20 -16.25
C GLU A 36 -15.77 6.76 -16.38
N CYS A 37 -15.48 5.99 -17.42
CA CYS A 37 -14.13 5.54 -17.71
C CYS A 37 -13.21 6.71 -18.08
N MET A 38 -12.01 6.74 -17.50
CA MET A 38 -10.95 7.63 -17.92
C MET A 38 -10.39 7.22 -19.30
N PRO A 39 -9.72 8.13 -20.02
CA PRO A 39 -9.03 7.79 -21.26
C PRO A 39 -8.08 6.60 -21.10
N ARG A 40 -7.96 5.78 -22.15
CA ARG A 40 -7.11 4.56 -22.15
C ARG A 40 -5.65 4.81 -21.73
N ALA A 41 -5.15 6.02 -21.94
CA ALA A 41 -3.79 6.44 -21.59
C ALA A 41 -3.60 6.70 -20.08
N ALA A 42 -4.67 6.91 -19.31
CA ALA A 42 -4.57 7.26 -17.89
C ALA A 42 -4.13 6.09 -17.00
N PHE A 43 -4.51 4.86 -17.37
CA PHE A 43 -4.19 3.67 -16.59
C PHE A 43 -4.08 2.45 -17.50
N TRP A 44 -3.28 1.47 -17.09
CA TRP A 44 -3.01 0.28 -17.90
C TRP A 44 -4.24 -0.63 -18.08
N ALA A 45 -5.20 -0.57 -17.15
CA ALA A 45 -6.50 -1.23 -17.19
C ALA A 45 -7.66 -0.20 -17.25
N PRO A 46 -8.86 -0.59 -17.72
CA PRO A 46 -10.04 0.26 -17.63
C PRO A 46 -10.29 0.70 -16.19
N ILE A 47 -10.45 2.01 -15.98
CA ILE A 47 -10.66 2.58 -14.65
C ILE A 47 -11.62 3.76 -14.74
N THR A 48 -12.51 3.88 -13.76
CA THR A 48 -13.39 5.05 -13.63
C THR A 48 -12.65 6.21 -12.97
N ALA A 49 -13.14 7.44 -13.16
CA ALA A 49 -12.52 8.62 -12.55
C ALA A 49 -12.41 8.50 -11.02
N GLN A 50 -13.46 8.05 -10.34
CA GLN A 50 -13.42 7.90 -8.89
C GLN A 50 -12.44 6.81 -8.46
N ARG A 51 -12.44 5.65 -9.14
CA ARG A 51 -11.53 4.55 -8.82
C ARG A 51 -10.07 4.97 -8.98
N PHE A 52 -9.77 5.78 -10.00
CA PHE A 52 -8.42 6.33 -10.21
C PHE A 52 -8.00 7.21 -9.03
N LEU A 53 -8.87 8.13 -8.58
CA LEU A 53 -8.58 8.97 -7.41
C LEU A 53 -8.42 8.13 -6.13
N ASP A 54 -9.23 7.09 -5.95
CA ASP A 54 -9.14 6.24 -4.77
C ASP A 54 -7.77 5.55 -4.63
N LEU A 55 -7.16 5.16 -5.76
CA LEU A 55 -5.82 4.55 -5.82
C LEU A 55 -4.69 5.57 -5.79
N GLN A 56 -4.79 6.59 -6.63
CA GLN A 56 -3.67 7.41 -7.03
C GLN A 56 -3.61 8.74 -6.27
N ALA A 57 -4.73 9.27 -5.77
CA ALA A 57 -4.71 10.55 -5.09
C ALA A 57 -4.19 10.42 -3.65
N MET A 58 -3.51 11.47 -3.17
CA MET A 58 -3.18 11.61 -1.75
C MET A 58 -4.47 11.58 -0.93
N SER A 59 -4.54 10.69 0.05
CA SER A 59 -5.77 10.46 0.83
C SER A 59 -6.96 9.94 0.02
N GLY A 60 -6.69 9.31 -1.12
CA GLY A 60 -7.63 8.43 -1.79
C GLY A 60 -8.08 7.30 -0.84
N ARG A 61 -9.23 6.70 -1.12
CA ARG A 61 -9.82 5.68 -0.24
C ARG A 61 -8.94 4.45 -0.04
N ASP A 62 -8.00 4.18 -0.95
CA ASP A 62 -7.07 3.05 -0.85
C ASP A 62 -5.64 3.49 -0.47
N ASP A 63 -5.40 4.78 -0.20
CA ASP A 63 -4.10 5.32 0.17
C ASP A 63 -3.76 5.04 1.65
N TYR A 64 -3.42 3.78 1.94
CA TYR A 64 -3.10 3.29 3.28
C TYR A 64 -1.58 3.17 3.55
N PHE A 65 -0.77 3.03 2.50
CA PHE A 65 0.61 2.57 2.64
C PHE A 65 1.66 3.58 2.20
N SER A 66 1.27 4.81 1.87
CA SER A 66 2.23 5.82 1.45
C SER A 66 3.23 6.17 2.55
N SER A 67 4.49 6.27 2.14
CA SER A 67 5.65 6.46 3.01
C SER A 67 5.82 7.90 3.49
N ASP A 68 5.22 8.85 2.78
CA ASP A 68 5.20 10.27 3.11
C ASP A 68 4.10 10.65 4.13
N TYR A 69 3.19 9.74 4.48
CA TYR A 69 2.34 9.92 5.66
C TYR A 69 3.20 9.99 6.92
N THR A 70 2.77 10.81 7.88
CA THR A 70 3.30 10.81 9.25
C THR A 70 2.83 9.57 10.02
N ASP A 71 3.50 9.26 11.14
CA ASP A 71 3.09 8.12 11.98
C ASP A 71 1.67 8.28 12.54
N ALA A 72 1.23 9.52 12.78
CA ALA A 72 -0.14 9.82 13.22
C ALA A 72 -1.18 9.56 12.12
N GLU A 73 -0.89 9.95 10.87
CA GLU A 73 -1.77 9.69 9.72
C GLU A 73 -1.83 8.20 9.39
N LEU A 74 -0.69 7.49 9.47
CA LEU A 74 -0.66 6.04 9.34
C LEU A 74 -1.49 5.36 10.43
N ALA A 75 -1.36 5.80 11.69
CA ALA A 75 -2.15 5.29 12.79
C ALA A 75 -3.64 5.54 12.57
N GLU A 76 -4.06 6.75 12.17
CA GLU A 76 -5.46 7.05 11.86
C GLU A 76 -6.05 6.06 10.84
N ARG A 77 -5.26 5.72 9.82
CA ARG A 77 -5.63 4.79 8.75
C ARG A 77 -5.68 3.34 9.19
N LEU A 78 -4.66 2.87 9.91
CA LEU A 78 -4.43 1.44 10.13
C LEU A 78 -4.85 0.96 11.53
N GLN A 79 -5.14 1.86 12.46
CA GLN A 79 -5.49 1.51 13.85
C GLN A 79 -6.74 0.64 13.98
N ALA A 80 -7.62 0.63 12.96
CA ALA A 80 -8.81 -0.22 12.93
C ALA A 80 -8.44 -1.72 13.06
N ALA A 81 -7.23 -2.12 12.64
CA ALA A 81 -6.74 -3.47 12.87
C ALA A 81 -6.76 -3.85 14.36
N GLY A 82 -6.44 -2.91 15.25
CA GLY A 82 -6.42 -3.13 16.70
C GLY A 82 -7.81 -3.16 17.36
N GLU A 83 -8.90 -2.89 16.63
CA GLU A 83 -10.25 -2.90 17.17
C GLU A 83 -10.83 -4.30 17.32
N HIS A 84 -10.42 -5.23 16.45
CA HIS A 84 -10.96 -6.58 16.47
C HIS A 84 -10.12 -7.48 17.39
N PRO A 85 -10.68 -7.99 18.51
CA PRO A 85 -9.91 -8.66 19.56
C PRO A 85 -9.30 -10.01 19.14
N ALA A 86 -9.74 -10.61 18.04
CA ALA A 86 -9.17 -11.86 17.51
C ALA A 86 -8.39 -11.66 16.22
N LEU A 87 -8.15 -10.41 15.77
CA LEU A 87 -7.34 -10.18 14.58
C LEU A 87 -5.86 -10.26 14.95
N HIS A 88 -5.13 -11.16 14.29
CA HIS A 88 -3.68 -11.24 14.27
C HIS A 88 -3.22 -11.00 12.83
N MET A 89 -2.21 -10.15 12.65
CA MET A 89 -1.81 -9.67 11.33
C MET A 89 -0.31 -9.77 11.12
N LEU A 90 0.08 -10.21 9.93
CA LEU A 90 1.45 -10.17 9.46
C LEU A 90 1.62 -9.01 8.47
N VAL A 91 2.40 -8.00 8.84
CA VAL A 91 2.82 -6.93 7.94
C VAL A 91 4.10 -7.38 7.25
N ALA A 92 3.93 -8.17 6.18
CA ALA A 92 5.03 -8.69 5.36
C ALA A 92 5.37 -7.76 4.18
N PHE A 93 6.59 -7.24 4.16
CA PHE A 93 7.09 -6.31 3.16
C PHE A 93 8.19 -6.95 2.30
N SER A 94 8.01 -6.92 0.99
CA SER A 94 8.99 -7.34 -0.01
C SER A 94 9.99 -6.21 -0.31
N GLY A 95 11.26 -6.42 0.02
CA GLY A 95 12.33 -5.43 -0.13
C GLY A 95 12.79 -5.22 -1.57
N ALA A 96 12.57 -6.21 -2.45
CA ALA A 96 12.88 -6.15 -3.88
C ALA A 96 11.62 -6.00 -4.75
N ASP A 97 10.55 -5.44 -4.18
CA ASP A 97 9.29 -5.18 -4.88
C ASP A 97 9.48 -4.14 -6.00
N GLU A 98 9.10 -4.52 -7.21
CA GLU A 98 9.28 -3.75 -8.44
C GLU A 98 8.40 -2.49 -8.54
N TYR A 99 7.41 -2.35 -7.64
CA TYR A 99 6.54 -1.18 -7.53
C TYR A 99 7.01 -0.17 -6.49
N LEU A 100 8.21 -0.35 -5.93
CA LEU A 100 8.79 0.61 -4.99
C LEU A 100 9.22 1.90 -5.69
N ARG A 101 8.98 3.04 -5.01
CA ARG A 101 9.64 4.28 -5.40
C ARG A 101 11.14 4.21 -5.07
N PRO A 102 12.00 4.91 -5.84
CA PRO A 102 13.42 4.99 -5.54
C PRO A 102 13.69 5.58 -4.14
N GLY A 103 14.65 4.98 -3.44
CA GLY A 103 15.18 5.50 -2.17
C GLY A 103 14.28 5.29 -0.94
N LEU A 104 13.26 4.43 -1.00
CA LEU A 104 12.47 4.07 0.18
C LEU A 104 13.26 3.16 1.12
N ASP A 105 13.37 3.52 2.40
CA ASP A 105 13.80 2.61 3.46
C ASP A 105 12.65 1.66 3.83
N THR A 106 12.62 0.50 3.16
CA THR A 106 11.55 -0.49 3.32
C THR A 106 11.54 -1.13 4.71
N VAL A 107 12.70 -1.24 5.37
CA VAL A 107 12.77 -1.79 6.74
C VAL A 107 12.15 -0.81 7.73
N ALA A 108 12.49 0.48 7.64
CA ALA A 108 11.88 1.50 8.48
C ALA A 108 10.38 1.62 8.21
N HIS A 109 9.97 1.62 6.93
CA HIS A 109 8.55 1.73 6.56
C HIS A 109 7.72 0.54 7.08
N THR A 110 8.25 -0.68 6.98
CA THR A 110 7.59 -1.88 7.54
C THR A 110 7.31 -1.73 9.04
N LYS A 111 8.28 -1.18 9.80
CA LYS A 111 8.12 -0.94 11.24
C LYS A 111 7.05 0.10 11.52
N ARG A 112 7.00 1.19 10.74
CA ARG A 112 6.00 2.26 10.87
C ARG A 112 4.58 1.74 10.62
N LEU A 113 4.39 0.99 9.54
CA LEU A 113 3.11 0.35 9.22
C LEU A 113 2.67 -0.62 10.33
N THR A 114 3.59 -1.45 10.84
CA THR A 114 3.31 -2.37 11.94
C THR A 114 2.92 -1.64 13.23
N ALA A 115 3.62 -0.55 13.56
CA ALA A 115 3.30 0.28 14.73
C ALA A 115 1.91 0.92 14.59
N ALA A 116 1.57 1.42 13.40
CA ALA A 116 0.26 2.00 13.12
C ALA A 116 -0.88 0.98 13.30
N CYS A 117 -0.70 -0.26 12.84
CA CYS A 117 -1.67 -1.34 13.06
C CYS A 117 -1.84 -1.70 14.54
N ASN A 118 -0.79 -1.53 15.33
CA ASN A 118 -0.76 -1.78 16.77
C ASN A 118 -1.22 -0.59 17.62
N ALA A 119 -1.58 0.55 17.02
CA ALA A 119 -1.83 1.80 17.75
C ALA A 119 -2.93 1.68 18.82
N LYS A 120 -3.99 0.92 18.55
CA LYS A 120 -5.08 0.68 19.52
C LYS A 120 -4.81 -0.51 20.44
N ARG A 121 -4.08 -1.52 19.96
CA ARG A 121 -3.81 -2.74 20.70
C ARG A 121 -2.45 -3.33 20.30
N PRO A 122 -1.44 -3.22 21.17
CA PRO A 122 -0.14 -3.85 20.96
C PRO A 122 -0.26 -5.36 20.74
N GLY A 123 0.53 -5.90 19.81
CA GLY A 123 0.54 -7.33 19.48
C GLY A 123 -0.50 -7.76 18.43
N THR A 124 -1.32 -6.84 17.92
CA THR A 124 -2.22 -7.11 16.79
C THR A 124 -1.45 -7.46 15.51
N ALA A 125 -0.32 -6.80 15.28
CA ALA A 125 0.47 -6.93 14.07
C ALA A 125 1.94 -7.23 14.37
N VAL A 126 2.53 -8.13 13.57
CA VAL A 126 3.95 -8.47 13.58
C VAL A 126 4.58 -8.06 12.26
N ALA A 127 5.78 -7.48 12.32
CA ALA A 127 6.53 -7.05 11.16
C ALA A 127 7.34 -8.22 10.57
N LEU A 128 7.34 -8.34 9.25
CA LEU A 128 8.26 -9.20 8.51
C LEU A 128 8.80 -8.44 7.31
N HIS A 129 10.11 -8.37 7.17
CA HIS A 129 10.77 -7.80 5.99
C HIS A 129 11.54 -8.90 5.27
N LEU A 130 11.31 -9.03 3.97
CA LEU A 130 11.88 -10.04 3.09
C LEU A 130 12.74 -9.32 2.06
N SER A 131 14.04 -9.29 2.25
CA SER A 131 14.94 -8.40 1.50
C SER A 131 15.02 -8.70 0.01
N ALA A 132 14.88 -9.96 -0.38
CA ALA A 132 15.11 -10.45 -1.74
C ALA A 132 13.82 -10.78 -2.50
N CYS A 133 12.67 -10.72 -1.84
CA CYS A 133 11.39 -11.06 -2.47
C CYS A 133 10.84 -9.91 -3.32
N ASN A 134 10.24 -10.26 -4.46
CA ASN A 134 9.50 -9.34 -5.33
C ASN A 134 8.03 -9.19 -4.89
N HIS A 135 7.22 -8.43 -5.64
CA HIS A 135 5.85 -8.08 -5.25
C HIS A 135 4.94 -9.29 -4.99
N ASN A 136 5.06 -10.35 -5.78
CA ASN A 136 4.19 -11.53 -5.69
C ASN A 136 4.88 -12.76 -5.06
N LEU A 137 6.08 -12.60 -4.49
CA LEU A 137 6.91 -13.67 -3.93
C LEU A 137 7.28 -14.78 -4.93
N SER A 138 7.24 -14.52 -6.25
CA SER A 138 7.73 -15.47 -7.26
C SER A 138 9.27 -15.54 -7.30
N GLU A 139 9.92 -14.51 -6.76
CA GLU A 139 11.36 -14.41 -6.56
C GLU A 139 11.66 -14.21 -5.05
N GLY A 140 12.85 -14.60 -4.60
CA GLY A 140 13.26 -14.47 -3.18
C GLY A 140 13.86 -15.74 -2.57
N GLY A 141 13.83 -16.86 -3.29
CA GLY A 141 14.49 -18.11 -2.87
C GLY A 141 14.00 -18.60 -1.50
N GLU A 142 14.93 -18.79 -0.57
CA GLU A 142 14.61 -19.29 0.78
C GLU A 142 13.76 -18.33 1.63
N GLU A 143 13.74 -17.03 1.32
CA GLU A 143 12.90 -16.07 2.06
C GLU A 143 11.40 -16.34 1.88
N VAL A 144 11.01 -17.00 0.78
CA VAL A 144 9.63 -17.47 0.58
C VAL A 144 9.24 -18.48 1.67
N ASN A 145 10.18 -19.36 2.07
CA ASN A 145 9.94 -20.30 3.17
C ASN A 145 9.83 -19.58 4.51
N VAL A 146 10.58 -18.49 4.72
CA VAL A 146 10.48 -17.64 5.92
C VAL A 146 9.10 -16.99 6.00
N PHE A 147 8.57 -16.47 4.89
CA PHE A 147 7.20 -15.95 4.81
C PHE A 147 6.17 -17.01 5.19
N LEU A 148 6.26 -18.20 4.58
CA LEU A 148 5.34 -19.31 4.86
C LEU A 148 5.39 -19.74 6.33
N GLN A 149 6.57 -19.71 6.97
CA GLN A 149 6.68 -20.03 8.38
C GLN A 149 5.97 -18.98 9.26
N HIS A 150 6.18 -17.69 9.02
CA HIS A 150 5.50 -16.63 9.78
C HIS A 150 3.99 -16.65 9.58
N VAL A 151 3.52 -16.97 8.38
CA VAL A 151 2.07 -17.17 8.15
C VAL A 151 1.53 -18.30 9.01
N LYS A 152 2.25 -19.42 9.14
CA LYS A 152 1.83 -20.51 10.04
C LYS A 152 1.81 -20.06 11.50
N ASP A 153 2.82 -19.34 11.93
CA ASP A 153 2.93 -18.89 13.32
C ASP A 153 1.75 -17.98 13.70
N VAL A 154 1.39 -17.03 12.84
CA VAL A 154 0.24 -16.12 13.04
C VAL A 154 -1.12 -16.85 13.01
N LEU A 155 -1.23 -18.00 12.36
CA LEU A 155 -2.48 -18.78 12.29
C LEU A 155 -2.69 -19.73 13.48
N VAL A 156 -1.65 -19.99 14.28
CA VAL A 156 -1.69 -20.95 15.39
C VAL A 156 -1.80 -20.24 16.75
N GLU A 157 -1.63 -18.92 16.79
CA GLU A 157 -1.93 -18.02 17.93
C GLU A 157 -3.43 -17.79 18.12
#